data_AF-A0AAD9RDM9-F1
#
_entry.id   AF-A0AAD9RDM9-F1
#
_cell.length_a   1.000
_cell.length_b   1.000
_cell.length_c   1.000
_cell.angle_alpha   90.00
_cell.angle_beta   90.00
_cell.angle_gamma   90.00
#
_symmetry.space_group_name_H-M   'P 1'
#
loop_
_entity.id
_entity.type
_entity.pdbx_description
1 polymer ?
#
loop_
_entity_poly.entity_id
_entity_poly.type
_entity_poly.pdbx_seq_one_letter_code
_entity_poly.pdbx_strand_id
1 'polypeptide(L)'
;MIPKPGKPPNELTSYRLISLLPIISKLFEKLLLTRIRTPIIDDKVIPDHQFGFRNGHSTVEQTNRVFNAISNAIETKNTAPQSSSIFNRHSTKFGMTTFQNKTKTTTVLPSAKILPKRKMLPRPVLYTLFTADVPIRRDIVAATFAEDTATHAVHQNLRNASKNLQRELREIEDWLDTWRIKVSETESVQVTFATKRGDCTKVKLHGHPLPTANDVKYLGMHLDRRQTWTKHIRTK
;
A
#
# COMPACT_ATOMS: atom_id res chain seq x y z
N MET A 1 18.50 16.47 -3.15
CA MET A 1 17.06 16.19 -2.91
C MET A 1 16.41 15.98 -4.27
N ILE A 2 15.49 15.02 -4.43
CA ILE A 2 14.83 14.75 -5.74
C ILE A 2 13.40 15.27 -5.70
N PRO A 3 12.93 16.10 -6.63
CA PRO A 3 11.55 16.58 -6.64
C PRO A 3 10.55 15.44 -6.91
N LYS A 4 9.37 15.51 -6.28
CA LYS A 4 8.22 14.65 -6.58
C LYS A 4 7.47 15.23 -7.78
N PRO A 5 7.03 14.40 -8.72
CA PRO A 5 6.23 14.86 -9.87
C PRO A 5 4.95 15.57 -9.42
N GLY A 6 4.62 16.70 -10.05
CA GLY A 6 3.35 17.40 -9.87
C GLY A 6 3.15 18.11 -8.52
N LYS A 7 4.20 18.26 -7.70
CA LYS A 7 4.13 19.01 -6.42
C LYS A 7 4.83 20.37 -6.52
N PRO A 8 4.37 21.40 -5.79
CA PRO A 8 4.93 22.74 -5.87
C PRO A 8 6.40 22.76 -5.37
N PRO A 9 7.34 23.37 -6.11
CA PRO A 9 8.76 23.35 -5.74
C PRO A 9 9.08 24.13 -4.45
N ASN A 10 8.18 25.00 -3.99
CA ASN A 10 8.41 25.83 -2.81
C ASN A 10 8.16 25.11 -1.48
N GLU A 11 7.65 23.87 -1.50
CA GLU A 11 7.40 23.08 -0.30
C GLU A 11 8.45 21.99 -0.08
N LEU A 12 8.95 21.85 1.16
CA LEU A 12 9.89 20.79 1.53
C LEU A 12 9.30 19.37 1.36
N THR A 13 7.99 19.23 1.51
CA THR A 13 7.20 18.00 1.29
C THR A 13 7.20 17.51 -0.17
N SER A 14 7.54 18.39 -1.10
CA SER A 14 7.64 18.13 -2.54
C SER A 14 8.93 17.43 -2.92
N TYR A 15 9.88 17.26 -2.01
CA TYR A 15 11.13 16.59 -2.30
C TYR A 15 11.26 15.23 -1.59
N ARG A 16 11.96 14.31 -2.23
CA ARG A 16 12.48 13.07 -1.67
C ARG A 16 13.85 13.35 -1.08
N LEU A 17 13.99 13.11 0.22
CA LEU A 17 15.27 13.18 0.92
C LEU A 17 16.09 11.94 0.58
N ILE A 18 17.32 12.14 0.09
CA ILE A 18 18.29 11.08 -0.12
C ILE A 18 19.17 11.01 1.12
N SER A 19 19.37 9.81 1.65
CA SER A 19 20.42 9.54 2.62
C SER A 19 21.45 8.64 1.94
N LEU A 20 22.69 9.09 1.88
CA LEU A 20 23.81 8.28 1.40
C LEU A 20 24.41 7.54 2.58
N LEU A 21 24.42 6.21 2.49
CA LEU A 21 25.11 5.36 3.44
C LEU A 21 26.62 5.42 3.22
N PRO A 22 27.44 5.46 4.29
CA PRO A 22 28.88 5.22 4.18
C PRO A 22 29.17 3.90 3.48
N ILE A 23 30.32 3.82 2.79
CA ILE A 23 30.72 2.63 2.01
C ILE A 23 30.69 1.35 2.86
N ILE A 24 31.18 1.42 4.10
CA ILE A 24 31.17 0.28 5.04
C ILE A 24 29.73 -0.19 5.34
N SER A 25 28.78 0.74 5.49
CA SER A 25 27.38 0.39 5.71
C SER A 25 26.75 -0.28 4.48
N LYS A 26 27.10 0.15 3.27
CA LYS A 26 26.65 -0.50 2.03
C LYS A 26 27.22 -1.92 1.88
N LEU A 27 28.48 -2.12 2.28
CA LEU A 27 29.11 -3.44 2.27
C LEU A 27 28.43 -4.37 3.28
N PHE A 28 28.24 -3.90 4.51
CA PHE A 28 27.52 -4.65 5.54
C PHE A 28 26.10 -5.00 5.11
N GLU A 29 25.38 -4.05 4.50
CA GLU A 29 24.05 -4.26 3.93
C GLU A 29 24.04 -5.41 2.92
N LYS A 30 25.00 -5.43 1.98
CA LYS A 30 25.11 -6.48 0.97
C LYS A 30 25.42 -7.86 1.58
N LEU A 31 26.30 -7.91 2.57
CA LEU A 31 26.62 -9.16 3.28
C LEU A 31 25.41 -9.69 4.06
N LEU A 32 24.72 -8.80 4.79
CA LEU A 32 23.52 -9.14 5.55
C LEU A 32 22.42 -9.66 4.65
N LEU A 33 22.14 -8.97 3.54
CA LEU A 33 21.15 -9.42 2.55
C LEU A 33 21.50 -10.79 1.98
N THR A 34 22.78 -11.06 1.71
CA THR A 34 23.24 -12.36 1.21
C THR A 34 22.95 -13.48 2.20
N ARG A 35 23.05 -13.21 3.51
CA ARG A 35 22.78 -14.20 4.57
C ARG A 35 21.30 -14.42 4.84
N ILE A 36 20.49 -13.37 4.85
CA ILE A 36 19.05 -13.46 5.19
C ILE A 36 18.21 -13.96 4.00
N ARG A 37 18.69 -13.77 2.77
CA ARG A 37 17.92 -14.10 1.56
C ARG A 37 17.56 -15.58 1.44
N THR A 38 18.46 -16.48 1.80
CA THR A 38 18.22 -17.93 1.71
C THR A 38 17.07 -18.36 2.65
N PRO A 39 17.11 -18.06 3.96
CA PRO A 39 15.97 -18.31 4.86
C PRO A 39 14.64 -17.70 4.38
N ILE A 40 14.66 -16.45 3.88
CA ILE A 40 13.44 -15.77 3.38
C ILE A 40 12.76 -16.58 2.27
N ILE A 41 13.55 -17.17 1.36
CA ILE A 41 13.05 -17.90 0.20
C ILE A 41 12.59 -19.30 0.63
N ASP A 42 13.41 -20.00 1.41
CA ASP A 42 13.17 -21.39 1.80
C ASP A 42 11.94 -21.52 2.73
N ASP A 43 11.82 -20.61 3.70
CA ASP A 43 10.71 -20.62 4.68
C ASP A 43 9.44 -19.94 4.15
N LYS A 44 9.45 -19.46 2.89
CA LYS A 44 8.33 -18.71 2.27
C LYS A 44 7.78 -17.59 3.16
N VAL A 45 8.67 -16.86 3.83
CA VAL A 45 8.31 -15.80 4.79
C VAL A 45 7.52 -14.68 4.12
N ILE A 46 7.83 -14.38 2.85
CA ILE A 46 7.15 -13.32 2.11
C ILE A 46 5.90 -13.89 1.41
N PRO A 47 4.70 -13.38 1.71
CA PRO A 47 3.46 -13.87 1.11
C PRO A 47 3.45 -13.74 -0.41
N ASP A 48 2.74 -14.65 -1.08
CA ASP A 48 2.61 -14.66 -2.54
C ASP A 48 1.90 -13.44 -3.10
N HIS A 49 1.15 -12.66 -2.31
CA HIS A 49 0.55 -11.40 -2.77
C HIS A 49 1.51 -10.20 -2.76
N GLN A 50 2.71 -10.33 -2.17
CA GLN A 50 3.71 -9.27 -2.08
C GLN A 50 4.71 -9.39 -3.21
N PHE A 51 4.65 -8.45 -4.15
CA PHE A 51 5.48 -8.43 -5.36
C PHE A 51 6.61 -7.39 -5.28
N GLY A 52 6.52 -6.45 -4.34
CA GLY A 52 7.50 -5.38 -4.19
C GLY A 52 8.90 -5.90 -3.86
N PHE A 53 9.89 -5.46 -4.64
CA PHE A 53 11.31 -5.74 -4.43
C PHE A 53 11.68 -7.23 -4.39
N ARG A 54 10.86 -8.09 -5.03
CA ARG A 54 11.16 -9.51 -5.22
C ARG A 54 11.69 -9.76 -6.63
N ASN A 55 12.62 -10.70 -6.74
CA ASN A 55 13.06 -11.16 -8.05
C ASN A 55 11.92 -11.91 -8.75
N GLY A 56 11.84 -11.75 -10.08
CA GLY A 56 10.80 -12.40 -10.89
C GLY A 56 9.39 -11.86 -10.69
N HIS A 57 9.24 -10.69 -10.05
CA HIS A 57 7.95 -10.02 -9.86
C HIS A 57 8.03 -8.59 -10.39
N SER A 58 7.02 -8.19 -11.16
CA SER A 58 6.92 -6.87 -11.80
C SER A 58 5.62 -6.15 -11.43
N THR A 59 5.58 -4.84 -11.67
CA THR A 59 4.35 -4.04 -11.53
C THR A 59 3.25 -4.50 -12.50
N VAL A 60 3.64 -5.01 -13.67
CA VAL A 60 2.72 -5.51 -14.70
C VAL A 60 2.03 -6.78 -14.22
N GLU A 61 2.77 -7.76 -13.72
CA GLU A 61 2.19 -9.01 -13.21
C GLU A 61 1.26 -8.73 -12.02
N GLN A 62 1.64 -7.82 -11.14
CA GLN A 62 0.81 -7.46 -9.99
C GLN A 62 -0.48 -6.75 -10.41
N THR A 63 -0.41 -5.88 -11.42
CA THR A 63 -1.62 -5.24 -11.95
C THR A 63 -2.51 -6.26 -12.65
N ASN A 64 -1.92 -7.20 -13.39
CA ASN A 64 -2.64 -8.28 -14.04
C ASN A 64 -3.37 -9.18 -13.03
N ARG A 65 -2.75 -9.47 -11.88
CA ARG A 65 -3.38 -10.19 -10.76
C ARG A 65 -4.67 -9.51 -10.31
N VAL A 66 -4.62 -8.20 -10.07
CA VAL A 66 -5.80 -7.42 -9.64
C VAL A 66 -6.86 -7.39 -10.74
N PHE A 67 -6.44 -7.17 -12.00
CA PHE A 67 -7.34 -7.15 -13.14
C PHE A 67 -8.09 -8.48 -13.27
N ASN A 68 -7.37 -9.59 -13.33
CA ASN A 68 -7.95 -10.94 -13.45
C ASN A 68 -8.88 -11.27 -12.30
N ALA A 69 -8.55 -10.87 -11.06
CA ALA A 69 -9.43 -11.07 -9.92
C ALA A 69 -10.78 -10.36 -10.11
N ILE A 70 -10.76 -9.12 -10.58
CA ILE A 70 -11.98 -8.34 -10.85
C ILE A 70 -12.74 -8.91 -12.05
N SER A 71 -12.05 -9.26 -13.15
CA SER A 71 -12.68 -9.81 -14.37
C SER A 71 -13.35 -11.15 -14.08
N ASN A 72 -12.67 -12.06 -13.39
CA ASN A 72 -13.22 -13.36 -12.99
C ASN A 72 -14.44 -13.21 -12.06
N ALA A 73 -14.42 -12.22 -11.17
CA ALA A 73 -15.54 -11.90 -10.29
C ALA A 73 -16.77 -11.37 -11.06
N ILE A 74 -16.55 -10.70 -12.19
CA ILE A 74 -17.62 -10.19 -13.06
C ILE A 74 -18.15 -11.29 -14.00
N GLU A 75 -17.27 -12.16 -14.51
CA GLU A 75 -17.57 -13.17 -15.52
C GLU A 75 -18.27 -14.42 -15.00
N THR A 76 -18.22 -14.70 -13.69
CA THR A 76 -18.89 -15.87 -13.08
C THR A 76 -20.42 -15.73 -13.13
N LYS A 77 -21.00 -16.12 -14.28
CA LYS A 77 -22.40 -15.91 -14.70
C LYS A 77 -23.47 -16.76 -13.99
N ASN A 78 -23.11 -17.72 -13.12
CA ASN A 78 -24.10 -18.64 -12.54
C ASN A 78 -24.78 -18.15 -11.24
N THR A 79 -24.29 -17.09 -10.60
CA THR A 79 -25.00 -16.37 -9.54
C THR A 79 -24.45 -14.95 -9.47
N ALA A 80 -25.10 -13.97 -10.12
CA ALA A 80 -24.63 -12.58 -10.29
C ALA A 80 -23.73 -12.06 -9.14
N PRO A 81 -22.38 -12.15 -9.25
CA PRO A 81 -21.48 -11.66 -8.23
C PRO A 81 -21.30 -10.15 -8.41
N GLN A 82 -21.50 -9.39 -7.34
CA GLN A 82 -21.23 -7.97 -7.30
C GLN A 82 -19.92 -7.74 -6.53
N SER A 83 -18.86 -7.36 -7.23
CA SER A 83 -17.54 -7.18 -6.61
C SER A 83 -17.33 -5.75 -6.10
N SER A 84 -16.67 -5.59 -4.96
CA SER A 84 -16.25 -4.28 -4.45
C SER A 84 -14.76 -4.32 -4.17
N SER A 85 -14.00 -3.44 -4.81
CA SER A 85 -12.56 -3.33 -4.58
C SER A 85 -12.26 -2.11 -3.72
N ILE A 86 -11.24 -2.23 -2.88
CA ILE A 86 -10.55 -1.10 -2.31
C ILE A 86 -9.15 -1.06 -2.89
N PHE A 87 -8.74 0.14 -3.25
CA PHE A 87 -7.37 0.39 -3.63
C PHE A 87 -6.79 1.29 -2.56
N ASN A 88 -6.06 0.67 -1.63
CA ASN A 88 -5.31 1.43 -0.65
C ASN A 88 -3.95 1.79 -1.23
N ARG A 89 -3.55 3.04 -1.03
CA ARG A 89 -2.13 3.38 -1.04
C ARG A 89 -1.73 3.47 0.41
N HIS A 90 -0.95 2.52 0.93
CA HIS A 90 -0.21 2.84 2.14
C HIS A 90 0.85 3.85 1.70
N SER A 91 0.82 5.05 2.28
CA SER A 91 2.02 5.87 2.23
C SER A 91 2.91 5.35 3.35
N THR A 92 3.76 4.37 3.04
CA THR A 92 4.91 4.15 3.91
C THR A 92 5.86 5.29 3.62
N LYS A 93 5.62 6.45 4.26
CA LYS A 93 6.72 7.36 4.55
C LYS A 93 7.72 6.53 5.36
N PHE A 94 8.68 5.93 4.68
CA PHE A 94 9.89 5.39 5.28
C PHE A 94 10.77 6.57 5.74
N GLY A 95 10.22 7.39 6.64
CA GLY A 95 10.91 7.81 7.84
C GLY A 95 10.16 7.09 8.95
N MET A 96 10.76 6.11 9.62
CA MET A 96 11.47 6.42 10.87
C MET A 96 11.55 7.93 11.14
N THR A 97 10.40 8.53 11.40
CA THR A 97 10.34 9.65 12.31
C THR A 97 10.24 8.95 13.64
N THR A 98 11.36 8.83 14.33
CA THR A 98 11.37 8.62 15.77
C THR A 98 10.41 9.66 16.34
N PHE A 99 9.14 9.28 16.58
CA PHE A 99 8.24 10.14 17.31
C PHE A 99 8.72 10.04 18.74
N GLN A 100 9.44 11.09 19.14
CA GLN A 100 9.85 11.26 20.52
C GLN A 100 8.62 11.15 21.41
N ASN A 101 8.76 10.39 22.49
CA ASN A 101 7.87 10.44 23.63
C ASN A 101 7.56 11.91 23.95
N LYS A 102 6.28 12.29 23.90
CA LYS A 102 5.82 13.47 24.64
C LYS A 102 5.78 13.09 26.13
N THR A 103 6.94 13.02 26.76
CA THR A 103 7.01 13.29 28.20
C THR A 103 6.99 14.81 28.36
N LYS A 104 5.96 15.32 29.02
CA LYS A 104 5.88 16.71 29.47
C LYS A 104 7.07 16.99 30.38
N THR A 105 8.04 17.76 29.91
CA THR A 105 8.93 18.52 30.79
C THR A 105 9.19 19.89 30.18
N THR A 106 8.68 20.90 30.86
CA THR A 106 8.92 22.33 30.63
C THR A 106 10.40 22.63 30.79
N THR A 107 11.11 22.99 29.73
CA THR A 107 12.26 23.92 29.82
C THR A 107 12.49 24.61 28.48
N VAL A 108 12.40 25.93 28.52
CA VAL A 108 12.63 26.88 27.43
C VAL A 108 14.09 26.84 27.01
N LEU A 109 14.42 26.74 25.72
CA LEU A 109 15.68 27.25 25.11
C LEU A 109 15.54 27.33 23.56
N PRO A 110 16.00 28.42 22.91
CA PRO A 110 15.72 28.74 21.50
C PRO A 110 16.75 28.18 20.50
N SER A 111 16.32 28.05 19.24
CA SER A 111 17.10 27.87 17.99
C SER A 111 17.94 26.59 17.78
N ALA A 112 17.75 26.00 16.60
CA ALA A 112 18.62 25.03 15.92
C ALA A 112 18.97 23.72 16.66
N LYS A 113 18.07 22.72 16.63
CA LYS A 113 18.44 21.31 16.85
C LYS A 113 18.26 20.50 15.56
N ILE A 114 19.34 20.40 14.80
CA ILE A 114 19.55 19.38 13.77
C ILE A 114 19.53 18.01 14.47
N LEU A 115 18.49 17.21 14.24
CA LEU A 115 18.38 15.86 14.80
C LEU A 115 19.38 14.90 14.12
N PRO A 116 20.13 14.05 14.84
CA PRO A 116 21.27 13.34 14.29
C PRO A 116 20.88 12.16 13.39
N LYS A 117 21.42 12.18 12.17
CA LYS A 117 21.74 11.06 11.26
C LYS A 117 20.76 9.86 11.27
N ARG A 118 19.78 9.91 10.37
CA ARG A 118 19.00 8.76 9.86
C ARG A 118 19.95 7.66 9.35
N LYS A 119 20.13 6.58 10.12
CA LYS A 119 20.81 5.36 9.67
C LYS A 119 19.80 4.50 8.92
N MET A 120 20.10 4.25 7.65
CA MET A 120 19.22 3.64 6.66
C MET A 120 19.68 2.19 6.46
N LEU A 121 19.02 1.22 7.10
CA LEU A 121 19.25 -0.23 6.86
C LEU A 121 18.61 -0.66 5.51
N PRO A 122 18.89 -1.87 4.96
CA PRO A 122 18.52 -2.28 3.59
C PRO A 122 17.06 -2.05 3.24
N ARG A 123 16.78 -0.90 2.61
CA ARG A 123 15.42 -0.35 2.57
C ARG A 123 14.39 -1.25 1.90
N PRO A 124 14.65 -1.84 0.71
CA PRO A 124 13.56 -2.48 -0.02
C PRO A 124 13.23 -3.88 0.52
N VAL A 125 14.24 -4.73 0.73
CA VAL A 125 14.02 -6.11 1.20
C VAL A 125 13.57 -6.13 2.67
N LEU A 126 14.14 -5.28 3.54
CA LEU A 126 13.66 -5.21 4.92
C LEU A 126 12.26 -4.62 5.00
N TYR A 127 11.89 -3.70 4.11
CA TYR A 127 10.51 -3.24 4.03
C TYR A 127 9.56 -4.37 3.62
N THR A 128 9.94 -5.17 2.62
CA THR A 128 9.18 -6.34 2.21
C THR A 128 9.01 -7.34 3.36
N LEU A 129 10.07 -7.56 4.15
CA LEU A 129 10.00 -8.42 5.35
C LEU A 129 9.15 -7.80 6.47
N PHE A 130 9.30 -6.49 6.71
CA PHE A 130 8.56 -5.75 7.73
C PHE A 130 7.05 -5.72 7.46
N THR A 131 6.65 -5.79 6.19
CA THR A 131 5.24 -5.83 5.78
C THR A 131 4.76 -7.23 5.42
N ALA A 132 5.59 -8.26 5.65
CA ALA A 132 5.27 -9.64 5.28
C ALA A 132 4.14 -10.23 6.15
N ASP A 133 3.94 -9.70 7.36
CA ASP A 133 2.93 -10.14 8.32
C ASP A 133 1.66 -9.27 8.30
N VAL A 134 1.50 -8.40 7.29
CA VAL A 134 0.26 -7.63 7.12
C VAL A 134 -0.93 -8.59 7.07
N PRO A 135 -1.98 -8.40 7.91
CA PRO A 135 -3.06 -9.35 8.01
C PRO A 135 -3.89 -9.32 6.74
N ILE A 136 -3.91 -10.43 6.00
CA ILE A 136 -4.77 -10.62 4.83
C ILE A 136 -5.71 -11.79 5.07
N ARG A 137 -7.02 -11.53 5.05
CA ARG A 137 -8.01 -12.59 5.19
C ARG A 137 -8.13 -13.45 3.92
N ARG A 138 -8.49 -14.73 4.10
CA ARG A 138 -8.64 -15.71 3.00
C ARG A 138 -9.71 -15.35 1.97
N ASP A 139 -10.73 -14.59 2.35
CA ASP A 139 -11.82 -14.12 1.47
C ASP A 139 -11.49 -12.80 0.75
N ILE A 140 -10.26 -12.31 0.89
CA ILE A 140 -9.77 -11.07 0.28
C ILE A 140 -8.66 -11.39 -0.70
N VAL A 141 -8.76 -10.83 -1.90
CA VAL A 141 -7.65 -10.81 -2.84
C VAL A 141 -6.80 -9.59 -2.53
N ALA A 142 -5.61 -9.81 -1.97
CA ALA A 142 -4.61 -8.77 -1.80
C ALA A 142 -3.62 -8.74 -2.97
N ALA A 143 -3.13 -7.53 -3.24
CA ALA A 143 -2.03 -7.25 -4.14
C ALA A 143 -1.21 -6.11 -3.54
N THR A 144 -0.09 -6.44 -2.89
CA THR A 144 0.83 -5.50 -2.27
C THR A 144 2.07 -5.32 -3.14
N PHE A 145 2.50 -4.09 -3.40
CA PHE A 145 3.74 -3.78 -4.09
C PHE A 145 4.42 -2.60 -3.41
N ALA A 146 5.45 -2.88 -2.62
CA ALA A 146 6.08 -1.88 -1.78
C ALA A 146 5.02 -1.16 -0.92
N GLU A 147 4.90 0.16 -1.06
CA GLU A 147 3.94 1.01 -0.32
C GLU A 147 2.50 0.83 -0.82
N ASP A 148 2.28 0.47 -2.08
CA ASP A 148 0.94 0.38 -2.65
C ASP A 148 0.28 -0.97 -2.31
N THR A 149 -1.01 -0.98 -1.92
CA THR A 149 -1.73 -2.22 -1.57
C THR A 149 -3.18 -2.18 -2.03
N ALA A 150 -3.54 -2.98 -3.02
CA ALA A 150 -4.92 -3.19 -3.40
C ALA A 150 -5.52 -4.38 -2.64
N THR A 151 -6.72 -4.20 -2.06
CA THR A 151 -7.49 -5.27 -1.41
C THR A 151 -8.87 -5.37 -2.05
N HIS A 152 -9.24 -6.56 -2.50
CA HIS A 152 -10.45 -6.78 -3.26
C HIS A 152 -11.33 -7.83 -2.60
N ALA A 153 -12.61 -7.49 -2.40
CA ALA A 153 -13.63 -8.41 -1.89
C ALA A 153 -14.69 -8.72 -2.95
N VAL A 154 -15.03 -10.00 -3.06
CA VAL A 154 -16.05 -10.50 -3.99
C VAL A 154 -17.19 -11.10 -3.20
N HIS A 155 -18.43 -10.75 -3.56
CA HIS A 155 -19.63 -11.39 -3.02
C HIS A 155 -20.78 -11.29 -4.03
N GLN A 156 -21.83 -12.10 -3.90
CA GLN A 156 -23.09 -11.94 -4.64
C GLN A 156 -23.85 -10.62 -4.36
N ASN A 157 -23.47 -9.89 -3.31
CA ASN A 157 -24.19 -8.73 -2.81
C ASN A 157 -23.18 -7.64 -2.44
N LEU A 158 -23.32 -6.46 -3.03
CA LEU A 158 -22.43 -5.31 -2.78
C LEU A 158 -22.32 -4.96 -1.31
N ARG A 159 -23.40 -5.08 -0.54
CA ARG A 159 -23.39 -4.80 0.90
C ARG A 159 -22.47 -5.77 1.65
N ASN A 160 -22.49 -7.05 1.29
CA ASN A 160 -21.62 -8.04 1.93
C ASN A 160 -20.18 -7.92 1.46
N ALA A 161 -19.95 -7.58 0.19
CA ALA A 161 -18.62 -7.27 -0.31
C ALA A 161 -18.00 -6.07 0.45
N SER A 162 -18.76 -4.98 0.61
CA SER A 162 -18.37 -3.83 1.44
C SER A 162 -18.10 -4.22 2.90
N LYS A 163 -18.93 -5.08 3.50
CA LYS A 163 -18.74 -5.56 4.88
C LYS A 163 -17.45 -6.37 5.05
N ASN A 164 -17.17 -7.28 4.12
CA ASN A 164 -15.98 -8.12 4.15
C ASN A 164 -14.72 -7.26 4.09
N LEU A 165 -14.74 -6.25 3.23
CA LEU A 165 -13.59 -5.40 3.01
C LEU A 165 -13.47 -4.29 4.08
N GLN A 166 -14.57 -3.88 4.73
CA GLN A 166 -14.49 -3.12 5.98
C GLN A 166 -13.89 -3.93 7.13
N ARG A 167 -14.17 -5.24 7.19
CA ARG A 167 -13.58 -6.14 8.20
C ARG A 167 -12.08 -6.29 7.98
N GLU A 168 -11.67 -6.48 6.73
CA GLU A 168 -10.26 -6.47 6.35
C GLU A 168 -9.56 -5.17 6.76
N LEU A 169 -10.19 -4.02 6.46
CA LEU A 169 -9.64 -2.74 6.86
C LEU A 169 -9.42 -2.62 8.36
N ARG A 170 -10.30 -3.18 9.20
CA ARG A 170 -10.13 -3.13 10.66
C ARG A 170 -8.91 -3.94 11.14
N GLU A 171 -8.69 -5.13 10.59
CA GLU A 171 -7.49 -5.92 10.90
C GLU A 171 -6.22 -5.16 10.48
N ILE A 172 -6.27 -4.54 9.30
CA ILE A 172 -5.18 -3.70 8.80
C ILE A 172 -4.99 -2.47 9.69
N GLU A 173 -6.06 -1.79 10.13
CA GLU A 173 -6.01 -0.65 11.07
C GLU A 173 -5.33 -1.03 12.38
N ASP A 174 -5.74 -2.14 13.00
CA ASP A 174 -5.16 -2.62 14.25
C ASP A 174 -3.67 -2.96 14.06
N TRP A 175 -3.30 -3.57 12.94
CA TRP A 175 -1.90 -3.82 12.58
C TRP A 175 -1.12 -2.52 12.34
N LEU A 176 -1.69 -1.55 11.63
CA LEU A 176 -1.08 -0.24 11.40
C LEU A 176 -0.83 0.50 12.72
N ASP A 177 -1.78 0.46 13.65
CA ASP A 177 -1.65 1.08 14.97
C ASP A 177 -0.59 0.35 15.82
N THR A 178 -0.57 -0.98 15.78
CA THR A 178 0.44 -1.81 16.46
C THR A 178 1.85 -1.47 15.98
N TRP A 179 2.04 -1.40 14.67
CA TRP A 179 3.32 -1.10 14.04
C TRP A 179 3.60 0.40 13.90
N ARG A 180 2.67 1.26 14.34
CA ARG A 180 2.73 2.73 14.29
C ARG A 180 2.98 3.26 12.88
N ILE A 181 2.37 2.62 11.89
CA ILE A 181 2.45 2.98 10.48
C ILE A 181 1.29 3.94 10.16
N LYS A 182 1.63 5.10 9.60
CA LYS A 182 0.61 6.09 9.21
C LYS A 182 0.14 5.85 7.79
N VAL A 183 -1.18 5.73 7.59
CA VAL A 183 -1.78 5.69 6.24
C VAL A 183 -2.10 7.08 5.73
N SER A 184 -2.05 7.21 4.41
CA SER A 184 -2.47 8.42 3.69
C SER A 184 -3.94 8.29 3.34
N GLU A 185 -4.82 8.84 4.20
CA GLU A 185 -6.27 8.84 3.96
C GLU A 185 -6.62 9.54 2.64
N THR A 186 -5.87 10.59 2.26
CA THR A 186 -6.12 11.36 1.04
C THR A 186 -5.71 10.64 -0.24
N GLU A 187 -4.88 9.59 -0.15
CA GLU A 187 -4.47 8.78 -1.30
C GLU A 187 -5.20 7.42 -1.35
N SER A 188 -5.97 7.07 -0.33
CA SER A 188 -6.73 5.84 -0.26
C SER A 188 -8.11 6.04 -0.89
N VAL A 189 -8.55 5.11 -1.74
CA VAL A 189 -9.80 5.26 -2.50
C VAL A 189 -10.56 3.94 -2.62
N GLN A 190 -11.88 4.03 -2.49
CA GLN A 190 -12.78 2.91 -2.73
C GLN A 190 -13.29 2.94 -4.18
N VAL A 191 -13.24 1.80 -4.88
CA VAL A 191 -13.75 1.68 -6.25
C VAL A 191 -14.61 0.43 -6.38
N THR A 192 -15.88 0.60 -6.73
CA THR A 192 -16.82 -0.52 -6.85
C THR A 192 -16.91 -0.99 -8.30
N PHE A 193 -16.69 -2.29 -8.53
CA PHE A 193 -16.74 -2.94 -9.85
C PHE A 193 -17.94 -3.89 -9.92
N ALA A 194 -19.05 -3.41 -10.47
CA ALA A 194 -20.27 -4.23 -10.58
C ALA A 194 -21.03 -3.97 -11.88
N THR A 195 -21.60 -5.03 -12.43
CA THR A 195 -22.43 -5.04 -13.64
C THR A 195 -23.79 -4.36 -13.44
N LYS A 196 -24.37 -4.49 -12.24
CA LYS A 196 -25.61 -3.80 -11.84
C LYS A 196 -25.32 -2.71 -10.83
N ARG A 197 -26.15 -1.65 -10.83
CA ARG A 197 -26.15 -0.64 -9.76
C ARG A 197 -26.74 -1.28 -8.51
N GLY A 198 -26.15 -0.98 -7.36
CA GLY A 198 -26.64 -1.41 -6.06
C GLY A 198 -25.99 -0.57 -4.96
N ASP A 199 -26.58 -0.61 -3.78
CA ASP A 199 -26.13 0.17 -2.63
C ASP A 199 -24.83 -0.43 -2.08
N CYS A 200 -23.74 0.34 -2.21
CA CYS A 200 -22.42 -0.02 -1.72
C CYS A 200 -22.08 0.93 -0.58
N THR A 201 -22.04 0.39 0.64
CA THR A 201 -21.69 1.18 1.81
C THR A 201 -20.25 1.65 1.69
N LYS A 202 -20.04 2.95 1.92
CA LYS A 202 -18.70 3.55 2.00
C LYS A 202 -17.97 2.95 3.19
N VAL A 203 -16.79 2.44 2.92
CA VAL A 203 -15.91 1.98 3.99
C VAL A 203 -15.24 3.14 4.69
N LYS A 204 -14.80 2.90 5.90
CA LYS A 204 -14.14 3.85 6.77
C LYS A 204 -12.74 3.37 7.08
N LEU A 205 -11.81 4.33 7.10
CA LEU A 205 -10.45 4.18 7.57
C LEU A 205 -10.29 5.07 8.83
N HIS A 206 -9.92 4.50 9.97
CA HIS A 206 -9.90 5.15 11.28
C HIS A 206 -11.17 5.95 11.59
N GLY A 207 -12.33 5.39 11.23
CA GLY A 207 -13.64 6.03 11.40
C GLY A 207 -14.02 7.07 10.34
N HIS A 208 -13.09 7.50 9.49
CA HIS A 208 -13.34 8.46 8.41
C HIS A 208 -13.72 7.73 7.10
N PRO A 209 -14.85 8.09 6.44
CA PRO A 209 -15.26 7.43 5.21
C PRO A 209 -14.27 7.71 4.07
N LEU A 210 -13.82 6.66 3.38
CA LEU A 210 -12.95 6.80 2.22
C LEU A 210 -13.69 7.43 1.04
N PRO A 211 -12.99 8.24 0.22
CA PRO A 211 -13.56 8.76 -1.01
C PRO A 211 -13.85 7.61 -1.99
N THR A 212 -14.96 7.72 -2.72
CA THR A 212 -15.35 6.77 -3.77
C THR A 212 -15.02 7.34 -5.14
N ALA A 213 -14.41 6.54 -6.02
CA ALA A 213 -14.10 6.93 -7.39
C ALA A 213 -14.60 5.89 -8.41
N ASN A 214 -14.72 6.30 -9.67
CA ASN A 214 -15.06 5.42 -10.80
C ASN A 214 -13.83 4.83 -11.50
N ASP A 215 -12.65 5.35 -11.18
CA ASP A 215 -11.37 4.87 -11.67
C ASP A 215 -10.28 5.09 -10.61
N VAL A 216 -9.21 4.31 -10.71
CA VAL A 216 -8.05 4.42 -9.83
C VAL A 216 -6.77 4.20 -10.61
N LYS A 217 -5.71 4.93 -10.20
CA LYS A 217 -4.35 4.68 -10.67
C LYS A 217 -3.63 3.77 -9.70
N TYR A 218 -3.32 2.55 -10.13
CA TYR A 218 -2.55 1.56 -9.36
C TYR A 218 -1.31 1.17 -10.16
N LEU A 219 -0.12 1.29 -9.55
CA LEU A 219 1.19 0.98 -10.16
C LEU A 219 1.43 1.57 -11.57
N GLY A 220 0.88 2.76 -11.83
CA GLY A 220 1.00 3.46 -13.11
C GLY A 220 -0.10 3.14 -14.12
N MET A 221 -0.95 2.15 -13.85
CA MET A 221 -2.07 1.76 -14.71
C MET A 221 -3.38 2.33 -14.18
N HIS A 222 -4.25 2.78 -15.09
CA HIS A 222 -5.58 3.26 -14.73
C HIS A 222 -6.58 2.13 -14.90
N LEU A 223 -7.22 1.74 -13.80
CA LEU A 223 -8.28 0.74 -13.75
C LEU A 223 -9.62 1.48 -13.67
N ASP A 224 -10.42 1.38 -14.71
CA ASP A 224 -11.76 1.96 -14.75
C ASP A 224 -12.81 0.93 -14.35
N ARG A 225 -13.93 1.40 -13.78
CA ARG A 225 -15.03 0.53 -13.32
C ARG A 225 -15.52 -0.48 -14.36
N ARG A 226 -15.46 -0.13 -15.65
CA ARG A 226 -15.94 -0.98 -16.75
C ARG A 226 -14.82 -1.81 -17.40
N GLN A 227 -13.58 -1.70 -16.91
CA GLN A 227 -12.40 -2.36 -17.46
C GLN A 227 -12.18 -2.08 -18.96
N THR A 228 -12.65 -0.94 -19.47
CA THR A 228 -12.51 -0.61 -20.89
C THR A 228 -11.14 -0.04 -21.24
N TRP A 229 -10.29 0.22 -20.24
CA TRP A 229 -8.96 0.82 -20.40
C TRP A 229 -8.97 2.21 -21.06
N THR A 230 -10.15 2.78 -21.31
CA THR A 230 -10.30 4.00 -22.11
C THR A 230 -9.56 5.17 -21.49
N LYS A 231 -9.62 5.32 -20.16
CA LYS A 231 -8.87 6.36 -19.45
C LYS A 231 -7.36 6.12 -19.52
N HIS A 232 -6.91 4.87 -19.41
CA HIS A 232 -5.50 4.54 -19.51
C HIS A 232 -4.92 4.89 -20.89
N ILE A 233 -5.63 4.50 -21.96
CA ILE A 233 -5.20 4.76 -23.34
C ILE A 233 -5.17 6.27 -23.64
N ARG A 234 -6.14 7.03 -23.14
CA ARG A 234 -6.24 8.48 -23.41
C ARG A 234 -5.30 9.36 -22.58
N THR A 235 -4.73 8.84 -21.49
CA THR A 235 -3.87 9.60 -20.56
C THR A 235 -2.38 9.26 -20.73
N LYS A 236 -2.05 8.38 -21.68
CA LYS A 236 -0.69 8.09 -22.11
C LYS A 236 -0.27 9.08 -23.19
#